data_AF-D2BDA9-F1
#
_entry.id   AF-D2BDA9-F1
#
_cell.length_a   1.000
_cell.length_b   1.000
_cell.length_c   1.000
_cell.angle_alpha   90.00
_cell.angle_beta   90.00
_cell.angle_gamma   90.00
#
_symmetry.space_group_name_H-M   'P 1'
#
loop_
_entity.id
_entity.type
_entity.pdbx_description
1 polymer ?
#
loop_
_entity_poly.entity_id
_entity_poly.type
_entity_poly.pdbx_seq_one_letter_code
_entity_poly.pdbx_strand_id
1 'polypeptide(L)' 'MININPKMLPRLDEIEVDLLARRARAEAEGWLGEIEGIDLTLIFLRQKRDQTRRLARVAPIHLGMPGMPTPGEA' A
#
# COMPACT_ATOMS: atom_id res chain seq x y z
N MET A 1 -4.99 0.54 -10.53
CA MET A 1 -4.64 0.11 -9.15
C MET A 1 -3.94 1.27 -8.45
N ILE A 2 -4.34 1.65 -7.23
CA ILE A 2 -3.77 2.79 -6.50
C ILE A 2 -2.38 2.43 -5.92
N ASN A 3 -1.40 3.32 -6.14
CA ASN A 3 -0.07 3.27 -5.54
C ASN A 3 -0.02 4.19 -4.31
N ILE A 4 0.42 3.65 -3.18
CA ILE A 4 0.58 4.42 -1.94
C ILE A 4 1.98 5.04 -1.90
N ASN A 5 2.08 6.30 -1.49
CA ASN A 5 3.36 6.98 -1.30
C ASN A 5 4.21 6.23 -0.25
N PRO A 6 5.48 5.86 -0.54
CA PRO A 6 6.39 5.22 0.41
C PRO A 6 6.47 5.85 1.80
N LYS A 7 6.32 7.19 1.90
CA LYS A 7 6.32 7.91 3.18
C LYS A 7 5.15 7.53 4.10
N MET A 8 4.13 6.86 3.58
CA MET A 8 2.95 6.41 4.34
C MET A 8 3.14 5.05 5.02
N LEU A 9 4.29 4.37 4.85
CA LEU A 9 4.53 3.07 5.50
C LEU A 9 4.24 3.08 7.01
N PRO A 10 4.71 4.06 7.82
CA PRO A 10 4.38 4.11 9.24
C PRO A 10 2.88 4.22 9.50
N ARG A 11 2.16 4.98 8.66
CA ARG A 11 0.71 5.12 8.78
C ARG A 11 -0.03 3.82 8.48
N LEU A 12 0.49 2.99 7.57
CA LEU A 12 -0.08 1.67 7.30
C LEU A 12 0.11 0.73 8.50
N ASP A 13 1.23 0.83 9.22
CA ASP A 13 1.46 0.06 10.44
C ASP A 13 0.51 0.48 11.56
N GLU A 14 0.28 1.79 11.74
CA GLU A 14 -0.72 2.30 12.70
C GLU A 14 -2.14 1.80 12.39
N ILE A 15 -2.53 1.77 11.11
CA ILE A 15 -3.84 1.25 10.70
C ILE A 15 -3.93 -0.25 10.96
N GLU A 16 -2.85 -1.01 10.74
CA GLU A 16 -2.84 -2.45 11.05
C GLU A 16 -3.07 -2.69 12.54
N VAL A 17 -2.42 -1.91 13.41
CA VAL A 17 -2.61 -1.98 14.86
C VAL A 17 -4.06 -1.66 15.26
N ASP A 18 -4.66 -0.59 14.72
CA ASP A 18 -6.05 -0.22 15.00
C ASP A 18 -7.03 -1.32 14.53
N LEU A 19 -6.82 -1.89 13.35
CA LEU A 19 -7.66 -2.99 12.84
C LEU A 19 -7.56 -4.24 13.72
N LEU A 20 -6.37 -4.59 14.21
CA LEU A 20 -6.21 -5.72 15.12
C LEU A 20 -6.92 -5.48 16.46
N ALA A 21 -6.88 -4.26 16.99
CA ALA A 21 -7.61 -3.90 18.21
C ALA A 21 -9.13 -4.00 18.01
N ARG A 22 -9.65 -3.53 16.87
CA ARG A 22 -11.06 -3.65 16.51
C ARG A 22 -11.48 -5.10 16.31
N ARG A 23 -10.63 -5.93 15.70
CA ARG A 23 -10.88 -7.36 15.55
C ARG A 23 -11.02 -8.06 16.89
N ALA A 24 -10.10 -7.80 17.83
CA ALA A 24 -10.15 -8.37 19.17
C ALA A 24 -11.42 -7.95 19.93
N ARG A 25 -11.84 -6.70 19.75
CA ARG A 25 -13.12 -6.22 20.29
C ARG A 25 -14.31 -6.94 19.66
N ALA A 26 -14.34 -7.07 18.33
CA ALA A 26 -15.41 -7.77 17.63
C ALA A 26 -15.51 -9.25 18.04
N GLU A 27 -14.38 -9.91 18.32
CA GLU A 27 -14.35 -11.26 18.90
C GLU A 27 -14.97 -11.29 20.31
N ALA A 28 -14.61 -10.34 21.17
CA ALA A 28 -15.15 -10.25 22.53
C ALA A 28 -16.67 -9.93 22.55
N GLU A 29 -17.15 -9.15 21.59
CA GLU A 29 -18.55 -8.73 21.48
C GLU A 29 -19.40 -9.67 20.58
N GLY A 30 -18.78 -10.68 19.96
CA GLY A 30 -19.47 -11.66 19.10
C GLY A 30 -19.93 -11.11 17.76
N TRP A 31 -19.30 -10.05 17.25
CA TRP A 31 -19.67 -9.38 16.01
C TRP A 31 -19.08 -10.09 14.77
N LEU A 32 -19.63 -11.25 14.42
CA LEU A 32 -19.14 -12.09 13.32
C LEU A 32 -18.98 -11.35 11.98
N GLY A 33 -19.96 -10.51 11.61
CA GLY A 33 -19.88 -9.74 10.35
C GLY A 33 -18.75 -8.70 10.34
N GLU A 34 -18.44 -8.09 11.48
CA GLU A 34 -17.32 -7.15 11.60
C GLU A 34 -15.98 -7.88 11.52
N ILE A 35 -15.87 -9.07 12.13
CA ILE A 35 -14.65 -9.88 12.07
C ILE A 35 -14.29 -10.22 10.61
N GLU A 36 -15.25 -10.69 9.82
CA GLU A 36 -15.02 -11.03 8.40
C GLU A 36 -14.58 -9.80 7.58
N GLY A 37 -15.23 -8.65 7.78
CA GLY A 37 -14.88 -7.40 7.12
C GLY A 37 -13.48 -6.88 7.51
N ILE A 38 -13.13 -6.97 8.79
CA ILE A 38 -11.82 -6.57 9.30
C ILE A 38 -10.72 -7.50 8.78
N ASP A 39 -10.96 -8.82 8.75
CA ASP A 39 -10.00 -9.79 8.22
C ASP A 39 -9.70 -9.54 6.74
N LEU A 40 -10.74 -9.29 5.93
CA LEU A 40 -10.56 -8.94 4.52
C LEU A 40 -9.76 -7.63 4.36
N THR A 41 -10.06 -6.63 5.18
CA THR A 41 -9.35 -5.34 5.17
C THR A 41 -7.88 -5.50 5.57
N LEU A 42 -7.58 -6.33 6.56
CA LEU A 42 -6.22 -6.65 6.99
C LEU A 42 -5.41 -7.31 5.86
N ILE A 43 -6.02 -8.24 5.11
CA ILE A 43 -5.38 -8.87 3.95
C ILE A 43 -4.97 -7.80 2.92
N PHE A 44 -5.90 -6.93 2.53
CA PHE A 44 -5.61 -5.88 1.57
C PHE A 44 -4.59 -4.85 2.07
N LEU A 45 -4.67 -4.47 3.35
CA LEU A 45 -3.70 -3.56 3.97
C LEU A 45 -2.29 -4.13 3.91
N ARG A 46 -2.11 -5.41 4.28
CA ARG A 46 -0.80 -6.10 4.25
C ARG A 46 -0.24 -6.18 2.84
N GLN A 47 -1.08 -6.52 1.86
CA GLN A 47 -0.69 -6.51 0.44
C GLN A 47 -0.23 -5.12 -0.01
N LYS A 48 -0.94 -4.07 0.41
CA LYS A 48 -0.55 -2.68 0.10
C LYS A 48 0.75 -2.28 0.78
N ARG A 49 0.94 -2.62 2.06
CA ARG A 49 2.20 -2.35 2.77
C ARG A 49 3.37 -3.03 2.07
N ASP A 50 3.21 -4.28 1.66
CA ASP A 50 4.26 -5.04 0.97
C ASP A 50 4.56 -4.46 -0.41
N GLN A 51 3.54 -4.05 -1.18
CA GLN A 51 3.70 -3.34 -2.44
C GLN A 51 4.47 -2.03 -2.24
N THR A 52 4.08 -1.23 -1.25
CA THR A 52 4.72 0.06 -0.92
C THR A 52 6.16 -0.14 -0.47
N ARG A 53 6.44 -1.16 0.34
CA ARG A 53 7.80 -1.50 0.78
C ARG A 53 8.70 -1.90 -0.39
N ARG A 54 8.16 -2.63 -1.38
CA ARG A 54 8.88 -2.94 -2.62
C ARG A 54 9.18 -1.67 -3.41
N LEU A 55 8.19 -0.81 -3.61
CA LEU A 55 8.38 0.46 -4.33
C LEU A 55 9.35 1.41 -3.61
N ALA A 56 9.34 1.45 -2.28
CA ALA A 56 10.27 2.26 -1.48
C ALA A 56 11.74 1.83 -1.65
N ARG A 57 11.98 0.54 -1.92
CA ARG A 57 13.33 -0.01 -2.15
C ARG A 57 13.84 0.26 -3.56
N VAL A 58 12.95 0.45 -4.51
CA VAL A 58 13.31 0.81 -5.89
C VAL A 58 13.43 2.32 -5.95
N ALA A 59 14.67 2.84 -5.86
CA ALA A 59 14.91 4.25 -6.09
C ALA A 59 14.40 4.63 -7.50
N PRO A 60 13.66 5.74 -7.66
CA PRO A 60 13.28 6.21 -8.99
C PRO A 60 14.53 6.40 -9.85
N ILE A 61 14.67 5.61 -10.92
CA ILE A 61 15.75 5.80 -11.88
C ILE A 61 15.28 6.84 -12.89
N HIS A 62 15.97 7.98 -12.94
CA HIS A 62 15.77 8.97 -13.98
C HIS A 62 16.28 8.39 -15.32
N LEU A 63 15.36 8.00 -16.19
CA LEU A 63 15.64 7.44 -17.52
C LEU A 63 16.01 8.50 -18.57
N GLY A 64 16.00 9.79 -18.20
CA GLY A 64 16.14 10.90 -19.14
C GLY A 64 14.88 11.10 -20.00
N MET A 65 14.84 12.20 -20.75
CA MET A 65 13.85 12.40 -21.82
C MET A 65 14.44 11.79 -23.09
N PRO A 66 13.71 10.93 -23.83
CA PRO A 66 14.20 10.45 -25.12
C PRO A 66 14.40 11.65 -26.04
N GLY A 67 15.60 11.77 -26.63
CA GLY A 67 15.90 12.83 -27.60
C GLY A 67 14.98 12.67 -28.81
N MET A 68 14.20 13.71 -29.12
CA MET A 68 13.49 13.78 -30.39
C MET A 68 14.57 13.85 -31.49
N PRO A 69 14.58 12.94 -32.49
CA PRO A 69 15.47 13.07 -33.62
C PRO A 69 15.19 14.42 -34.28
N THR A 70 16.21 15.27 -34.38
CA THR A 70 16.15 16.53 -35.10
C THR A 70 15.82 16.23 -36.56
N PRO A 71 14.71 16.73 -37.13
CA PRO A 71 14.44 16.57 -38.55
C PRO A 71 15.39 17.49 -39.32
N GLY A 72 16.45 16.94 -39.90
CA GLY A 72 17.34 17.71 -40.77
C GLY A 72 18.77 17.18 -40.87
N GLU A 73 18.95 16.00 -41.44
CA GLU A 73 20.19 15.61 -42.13
C GLU A 73 19.83 14.61 -43.24
N ALA A 74 19.46 15.16 -44.40
CA ALA A 74 19.43 14.50 -45.70
C ALA A 74 19.61 15.58 -46.78
#